data_AF-A7VEZ5-F1
#
_entry.id   AF-A7VEZ5-F1
#
_cell.length_a   1.000
_cell.length_b   1.000
_cell.length_c   1.000
_cell.angle_alpha   90.00
_cell.angle_beta   90.00
_cell.angle_gamma   90.00
#
_symmetry.space_group_name_H-M   'P 1'
#
loop_
_entity.id
_entity.type
_entity.pdbx_description
1 polymer ?
#
loop_
_entity_poly.entity_id
_entity_poly.type
_entity_poly.pdbx_seq_one_letter_code
_entity_poly.pdbx_strand_id
1 'polypeptide(L)'
;MNIRINYSKTNFDEVINLIHFLGEKYVQNEMVGVYTSPIFETESESNGLKIALFNEMLGVGLINNVYNTITTRAGRCIANLPNSYAIYTNGKVGKCSRAISDGEFIGNIYYTSREKEKKWINTEISVKCTKCKRFPLCNGGCIYKQSINEDFCEIDEDLLLHKLNIILDENISRVCE
;
A
#
# COMPACT_ATOMS: atom_id res chain seq x y z
N MET A 1 -0.10 15.96 6.89
CA MET A 1 -1.42 15.47 6.46
C MET A 1 -1.22 14.70 5.16
N ASN A 2 -1.83 13.53 5.01
CA ASN A 2 -1.72 12.75 3.77
C ASN A 2 -3.09 12.63 3.10
N ILE A 3 -3.17 12.96 1.81
CA ILE A 3 -4.36 12.84 0.98
C ILE A 3 -4.23 11.56 0.17
N ARG A 4 -5.12 10.60 0.43
CA ARG A 4 -5.27 9.39 -0.37
C ARG A 4 -6.29 9.62 -1.48
N ILE A 5 -5.88 9.47 -2.72
CA ILE A 5 -6.79 9.50 -3.87
C ILE A 5 -7.09 8.05 -4.27
N ASN A 6 -8.35 7.67 -4.14
CA ASN A 6 -8.80 6.36 -4.57
C ASN A 6 -9.16 6.40 -6.06
N TYR A 7 -8.66 5.44 -6.83
CA TYR A 7 -8.92 5.39 -8.27
C TYR A 7 -9.39 4.01 -8.73
N SER A 8 -10.09 4.01 -9.84
CA SER A 8 -10.48 2.87 -10.66
C SER A 8 -10.37 3.28 -12.14
N LYS A 9 -10.59 2.35 -13.06
CA LYS A 9 -10.71 2.66 -14.48
C LYS A 9 -11.78 3.70 -14.78
N THR A 10 -12.88 3.70 -14.03
CA THR A 10 -14.06 4.52 -14.32
C THR A 10 -13.89 5.98 -13.92
N ASN A 11 -12.92 6.33 -13.09
CA ASN A 11 -12.69 7.71 -12.62
C ASN A 11 -11.28 8.22 -12.91
N PHE A 12 -10.54 7.56 -13.81
CA PHE A 12 -9.14 7.87 -14.06
C PHE A 12 -8.91 9.34 -14.45
N ASP A 13 -9.71 9.87 -15.39
CA ASP A 13 -9.59 11.27 -15.85
C ASP A 13 -9.89 12.27 -14.73
N GLU A 14 -10.88 11.97 -13.87
CA GLU A 14 -11.20 12.80 -12.71
C GLU A 14 -10.06 12.81 -11.69
N VAL A 15 -9.39 11.68 -11.50
CA VAL A 15 -8.21 11.54 -10.64
C VAL A 15 -7.03 12.34 -11.18
N ILE A 16 -6.81 12.35 -12.50
CA ILE A 16 -5.81 13.22 -13.14
C ILE A 16 -6.10 14.69 -12.88
N ASN A 17 -7.33 15.14 -13.11
CA ASN A 17 -7.72 16.53 -12.86
C ASN A 17 -7.53 16.91 -11.38
N LEU A 18 -7.80 15.99 -10.45
CA LEU A 18 -7.56 16.20 -9.03
C LEU A 18 -6.07 16.28 -8.70
N ILE A 19 -5.21 15.45 -9.31
CA ILE A 19 -3.75 15.51 -9.15
C ILE A 19 -3.23 16.88 -9.57
N HIS A 20 -3.70 17.41 -10.70
CA HIS A 20 -3.28 18.72 -11.20
C HIS A 20 -3.71 19.84 -10.25
N PHE A 21 -4.97 19.83 -9.82
CA PHE A 21 -5.47 20.78 -8.82
C PHE A 21 -4.67 20.74 -7.51
N LEU A 22 -4.32 19.54 -7.03
CA LEU A 22 -3.52 19.39 -5.81
C LEU A 22 -2.08 19.85 -6.01
N GLY A 23 -1.50 19.63 -7.19
CA GLY A 23 -0.18 20.12 -7.57
C GLY A 23 -0.13 21.65 -7.52
N GLU A 24 -1.08 22.32 -8.17
CA GLU A 24 -1.20 23.78 -8.14
C GLU A 24 -1.33 24.33 -6.72
N LYS A 25 -2.08 23.64 -5.86
CA LYS A 25 -2.42 24.14 -4.53
C LYS A 25 -1.39 23.83 -3.44
N TYR A 26 -0.72 22.67 -3.52
CA TYR A 26 0.01 22.09 -2.39
C TYR A 26 1.45 21.67 -2.68
N VAL A 27 1.97 21.79 -3.91
CA VAL A 27 3.34 21.36 -4.23
C VAL A 27 4.42 21.98 -3.33
N GLN A 28 4.23 23.23 -2.90
CA GLN A 28 5.16 23.95 -2.00
C GLN A 28 4.93 23.66 -0.51
N ASN A 29 3.93 22.83 -0.18
CA ASN A 29 3.56 22.53 1.20
C ASN A 29 4.07 21.15 1.60
N GLU A 30 5.26 21.10 2.20
CA GLU A 30 5.89 19.86 2.68
C GLU A 30 5.08 19.11 3.75
N MET A 31 4.08 19.77 4.36
CA MET A 31 3.18 19.15 5.33
C MET A 31 2.04 18.37 4.66
N VAL A 32 1.91 18.40 3.33
CA VAL A 32 0.86 17.72 2.57
C VAL A 32 1.47 16.68 1.63
N GLY A 33 1.28 15.40 1.95
CA GLY A 33 1.61 14.29 1.05
C GLY A 33 0.38 13.86 0.24
N VAL A 34 0.56 13.53 -1.03
CA VAL A 34 -0.49 12.98 -1.89
C VAL A 34 -0.07 11.61 -2.39
N TYR A 35 -0.99 10.64 -2.36
CA TYR A 35 -0.73 9.30 -2.90
C TYR A 35 -2.01 8.67 -3.45
N THR A 36 -1.86 7.81 -4.45
CA THR A 36 -2.99 7.12 -5.09
C THR A 36 -3.11 5.68 -4.58
N SER A 37 -4.33 5.14 -4.60
CA SER A 37 -4.58 3.74 -4.22
C SER A 37 -5.76 3.17 -5.01
N PRO A 38 -5.64 1.95 -5.58
CA PRO A 38 -6.72 1.37 -6.36
C PRO A 38 -7.91 0.97 -5.48
N ILE A 39 -9.12 1.11 -6.01
CA ILE A 39 -10.36 0.59 -5.42
C ILE A 39 -10.58 -0.81 -5.98
N PHE A 40 -10.24 -1.85 -5.21
CA PHE A 40 -10.71 -3.23 -5.38
C PHE A 40 -10.81 -3.77 -6.83
N GLU A 41 -9.81 -3.51 -7.67
CA GLU A 41 -9.70 -4.09 -9.02
C GLU A 41 -8.77 -5.32 -9.03
N THR A 42 -9.00 -6.25 -9.96
CA THR A 42 -8.11 -7.39 -10.23
C THR A 42 -6.73 -6.90 -10.68
N GLU A 43 -5.66 -7.44 -10.06
CA GLU A 43 -4.30 -6.89 -10.07
C GLU A 43 -3.72 -6.60 -11.47
N SER A 44 -4.02 -7.40 -12.50
CA SER A 44 -3.36 -7.32 -13.81
C SER A 44 -3.74 -6.08 -14.64
N GLU A 45 -4.91 -5.49 -14.43
CA GLU A 45 -5.36 -4.33 -15.21
C GLU A 45 -4.94 -2.99 -14.59
N SER A 46 -4.36 -3.03 -13.38
CA SER A 46 -4.05 -1.86 -12.56
C SER A 46 -2.66 -1.26 -12.80
N ASN A 47 -1.70 -2.03 -13.32
CA ASN A 47 -0.28 -1.61 -13.35
C ASN A 47 -0.03 -0.41 -14.27
N GLY A 48 -0.63 -0.39 -15.46
CA GLY A 48 -0.53 0.74 -16.38
C GLY A 48 -1.09 2.04 -15.79
N LEU A 49 -2.23 1.95 -15.11
CA LEU A 49 -2.85 3.10 -14.44
C LEU A 49 -1.98 3.60 -13.28
N LYS A 50 -1.41 2.70 -12.47
CA LYS A 50 -0.49 3.08 -11.38
C LYS A 50 0.70 3.87 -11.90
N ILE A 51 1.34 3.40 -12.97
CA ILE A 51 2.49 4.05 -13.57
C ILE A 51 2.10 5.41 -14.15
N ALA A 52 0.96 5.49 -14.84
CA ALA A 52 0.46 6.76 -15.38
C ALA A 52 0.20 7.79 -14.25
N LEU A 53 -0.54 7.40 -13.20
CA LEU A 53 -0.78 8.29 -12.05
C LEU A 53 0.51 8.69 -11.32
N PHE A 54 1.47 7.76 -11.22
CA PHE A 54 2.77 8.05 -10.63
C PHE A 54 3.53 9.12 -11.43
N ASN A 55 3.57 8.98 -12.75
CA ASN A 55 4.21 9.94 -13.65
C ASN A 55 3.51 11.30 -13.62
N GLU A 56 2.19 11.33 -13.52
CA GLU A 56 1.42 12.57 -13.43
C GLU A 56 1.71 13.30 -12.12
N MET A 57 1.71 12.59 -10.98
CA MET A 57 2.11 13.18 -9.68
C MET A 57 3.56 13.67 -9.68
N LEU A 58 4.47 12.95 -10.35
CA LEU A 58 5.86 13.37 -10.53
C LEU A 58 5.95 14.64 -11.39
N GLY A 59 5.22 14.70 -12.51
CA GLY A 59 5.22 15.82 -13.45
C GLY A 59 4.69 17.12 -12.84
N VAL A 60 3.69 17.04 -11.96
CA VAL A 60 3.17 18.23 -11.23
C VAL A 60 3.94 18.55 -9.94
N GLY A 61 5.01 17.79 -9.62
CA GLY A 61 5.87 18.02 -8.46
C GLY A 61 5.33 17.53 -7.11
N LEU A 62 4.17 16.86 -7.07
CA LEU A 62 3.64 16.25 -5.85
C LEU A 62 4.53 15.11 -5.33
N ILE A 63 5.31 14.50 -6.22
CA ILE A 63 6.44 13.64 -5.88
C ILE A 63 7.71 14.40 -6.23
N ASN A 64 8.43 14.89 -5.23
CA ASN A 64 9.68 15.63 -5.42
C ASN A 64 10.94 14.76 -5.23
N ASN A 65 10.78 13.53 -4.74
CA ASN A 65 11.86 12.58 -4.52
C ASN A 65 11.32 11.15 -4.67
N VAL A 66 11.69 10.49 -5.77
CA VAL A 66 11.24 9.14 -6.10
C VAL A 66 11.68 8.11 -5.06
N TYR A 67 12.87 8.26 -4.45
CA TYR A 67 13.35 7.37 -3.39
C TYR A 67 12.39 7.29 -2.21
N ASN A 68 11.80 8.42 -1.81
CA ASN A 68 10.85 8.49 -0.69
C ASN A 68 9.54 7.72 -1.00
N THR A 69 9.28 7.38 -2.27
CA THR A 69 8.11 6.60 -2.69
C THR A 69 8.36 5.09 -2.69
N ILE A 70 9.59 4.65 -2.42
CA ILE A 70 9.94 3.25 -2.21
C ILE A 70 9.80 2.97 -0.72
N THR A 71 8.63 2.47 -0.32
CA THR A 71 8.35 2.18 1.08
C THR A 71 9.16 0.97 1.54
N THR A 72 9.90 1.14 2.64
CA THR A 72 10.47 0.02 3.40
C THR A 72 9.53 -0.33 4.54
N ARG A 73 9.47 -1.61 4.91
CA ARG A 73 8.57 -2.06 5.98
C ARG A 73 9.37 -2.71 7.09
N ALA A 74 9.62 -1.94 8.15
CA ALA A 74 10.37 -2.41 9.32
C ALA A 74 9.68 -3.57 10.06
N GLY A 75 8.37 -3.72 9.93
CA GLY A 75 7.56 -4.73 10.63
C GLY A 75 6.47 -5.35 9.75
N ARG A 76 5.84 -6.43 10.24
CA ARG A 76 4.66 -7.02 9.60
C ARG A 76 3.45 -6.09 9.74
N CYS A 77 2.39 -6.41 8.99
CA CYS A 77 1.11 -5.71 9.11
C CYS A 77 0.63 -5.63 10.56
N ILE A 78 0.01 -4.51 10.95
CA ILE A 78 -0.51 -4.31 12.31
C ILE A 78 -1.55 -5.39 12.72
N ALA A 79 -2.22 -6.00 11.74
CA ALA A 79 -3.14 -7.11 11.95
C ALA A 79 -2.45 -8.36 12.54
N ASN A 80 -1.14 -8.50 12.34
CA ASN A 80 -0.32 -9.59 12.84
C ASN A 80 0.14 -9.38 14.29
N LEU A 81 0.06 -8.15 14.81
CA LEU A 81 0.50 -7.84 16.17
C LEU A 81 -0.51 -8.36 17.20
N PRO A 82 -0.03 -8.94 18.32
CA PRO A 82 -0.87 -9.15 19.49
C PRO A 82 -1.49 -7.84 19.97
N ASN A 83 -2.72 -7.89 20.48
CA ASN A 83 -3.40 -6.73 21.09
C ASN A 83 -3.69 -5.54 20.14
N SER A 84 -3.57 -5.75 18.82
CA SER A 84 -3.96 -4.77 17.79
C SER A 84 -5.32 -5.13 17.21
N TYR A 85 -6.25 -4.17 17.18
CA TYR A 85 -7.65 -4.41 16.84
C TYR A 85 -8.25 -3.30 16.00
N ALA A 86 -9.12 -3.67 15.07
CA ALA A 86 -10.05 -2.77 14.41
C ALA A 86 -11.41 -2.86 15.11
N ILE A 87 -11.88 -1.74 15.66
CA ILE A 87 -13.13 -1.64 16.41
C ILE A 87 -14.14 -0.87 15.56
N TYR A 88 -15.28 -1.49 15.28
CA TYR A 88 -16.36 -0.89 14.51
C TYR A 88 -17.36 -0.17 15.42
N THR A 89 -18.13 0.76 14.85
CA THR A 89 -19.11 1.60 15.58
C THR A 89 -20.22 0.79 16.26
N ASN A 90 -20.50 -0.43 15.78
CA ASN A 90 -21.43 -1.37 16.40
C ASN A 90 -20.79 -2.20 17.54
N GLY A 91 -19.57 -1.88 17.95
CA GLY A 91 -18.84 -2.58 19.00
C GLY A 91 -18.23 -3.92 18.57
N LYS A 92 -18.34 -4.33 17.30
CA LYS A 92 -17.66 -5.53 16.80
C LYS A 92 -16.16 -5.28 16.64
N VAL A 93 -15.37 -6.33 16.86
CA VAL A 93 -13.90 -6.27 16.83
C VAL A 93 -13.35 -7.29 15.83
N GLY A 94 -12.41 -6.86 14.99
CA GLY A 94 -11.66 -7.68 14.05
C GLY A 94 -10.17 -7.32 14.02
N LYS A 95 -9.39 -8.01 13.17
CA LYS A 95 -7.93 -7.78 13.03
C LYS A 95 -7.54 -7.02 11.77
N CYS A 96 -8.35 -7.10 10.73
CA CYS A 96 -8.09 -6.47 9.43
C CYS A 96 -9.39 -5.97 8.82
N SER A 97 -9.37 -4.79 8.21
CA SER A 97 -10.55 -4.23 7.54
C SER A 97 -11.08 -5.11 6.41
N ARG A 98 -10.20 -5.76 5.63
CA ARG A 98 -10.60 -6.67 4.53
C ARG A 98 -11.36 -7.88 5.06
N ALA A 99 -10.79 -8.57 6.05
CA ALA A 99 -11.45 -9.71 6.69
C ALA A 99 -12.79 -9.35 7.32
N ILE A 100 -12.89 -8.16 7.93
CA ILE A 100 -14.14 -7.68 8.51
C ILE A 100 -15.20 -7.45 7.43
N SER A 101 -14.82 -6.88 6.28
CA SER A 101 -15.73 -6.76 5.13
C SER A 101 -16.25 -8.13 4.67
N ASP A 102 -15.42 -9.17 4.79
CA ASP A 102 -15.79 -10.56 4.50
C ASP A 102 -16.50 -11.26 5.68
N GLY A 103 -16.91 -10.49 6.69
CA GLY A 103 -17.69 -10.96 7.84
C GLY A 103 -16.87 -11.59 8.97
N GLU A 104 -15.54 -11.55 8.90
CA GLU A 104 -14.69 -12.12 9.93
C GLU A 104 -14.48 -11.18 11.11
N PHE A 105 -15.14 -11.51 12.22
CA PHE A 105 -14.96 -10.85 13.51
C PHE A 105 -14.32 -11.80 14.52
N ILE A 106 -13.43 -11.25 15.35
CA ILE A 106 -12.81 -11.97 16.47
C ILE A 106 -13.55 -11.74 17.78
N GLY A 107 -14.55 -10.85 17.83
CA GLY A 107 -15.34 -10.60 19.02
C GLY A 107 -16.04 -9.25 19.01
N ASN A 108 -16.18 -8.66 20.20
CA ASN A 108 -16.73 -7.34 20.44
C ASN A 108 -15.91 -6.61 21.52
N ILE A 109 -16.26 -5.37 21.85
CA ILE A 109 -15.53 -4.54 22.83
C ILE A 109 -15.46 -5.13 24.25
N TYR A 110 -16.34 -6.07 24.60
CA TYR A 110 -16.32 -6.73 25.90
C TYR A 110 -15.51 -8.03 25.90
N TYR A 111 -15.33 -8.66 24.75
CA TYR A 111 -14.68 -9.96 24.64
C TYR A 111 -14.06 -10.20 23.25
N THR A 112 -12.82 -10.70 23.23
CA THR A 112 -12.15 -11.21 22.03
C THR A 112 -11.82 -12.70 22.16
N SER A 113 -12.02 -13.44 21.06
CA SER A 113 -11.69 -14.86 20.98
C SER A 113 -10.21 -15.03 20.64
N ARG A 114 -9.44 -15.56 21.60
CA ARG A 114 -8.02 -15.94 21.38
C ARG A 114 -7.86 -16.97 20.27
N GLU A 115 -8.79 -17.91 20.15
CA GLU A 115 -8.76 -18.94 19.10
C GLU A 115 -8.84 -18.29 17.71
N LYS A 116 -9.79 -17.36 17.51
CA LYS A 116 -9.92 -16.62 16.25
C LYS A 116 -8.75 -15.68 16.00
N GLU A 117 -8.08 -15.21 17.04
CA GLU A 117 -6.89 -14.36 16.93
C GLU A 117 -5.63 -15.13 16.52
N LYS A 118 -5.50 -16.42 16.89
CA LYS A 118 -4.30 -17.24 16.61
C LYS A 118 -3.90 -17.24 15.13
N LYS A 119 -4.86 -17.28 14.20
CA LYS A 119 -4.54 -17.29 12.75
C LYS A 119 -3.85 -16.01 12.27
N TRP A 120 -4.00 -14.92 12.99
CA TRP A 120 -3.42 -13.62 12.65
C TRP A 120 -2.02 -13.46 13.21
N ILE A 121 -1.76 -13.98 14.41
CA ILE A 121 -0.48 -13.90 15.09
C ILE A 121 0.40 -15.05 14.58
N ASN A 122 0.96 -14.85 13.39
CA ASN A 122 1.89 -15.78 12.76
C ASN A 122 3.23 -15.09 12.48
N THR A 123 4.30 -15.58 13.10
CA THR A 123 5.67 -15.08 12.89
C THR A 123 6.43 -15.80 11.78
N GLU A 124 5.89 -16.90 11.26
CA GLU A 124 6.55 -17.71 10.23
C GLU A 124 6.61 -16.97 8.88
N ILE A 125 7.79 -16.95 8.30
CA ILE A 125 8.03 -16.39 6.97
C ILE A 125 7.81 -17.51 5.94
N SER A 126 6.97 -17.24 4.93
CA SER A 126 6.72 -18.21 3.86
C SER A 126 8.01 -18.54 3.10
N VAL A 127 8.14 -19.76 2.59
CA VAL A 127 9.34 -20.21 1.84
C VAL A 127 9.59 -19.33 0.61
N LYS A 128 8.54 -18.82 -0.05
CA LYS A 128 8.67 -17.84 -1.16
C LYS A 128 9.39 -16.56 -0.69
N CYS A 129 9.11 -16.10 0.53
CA CYS A 129 9.66 -14.86 1.07
C CYS A 129 11.09 -14.99 1.60
N THR A 130 11.52 -16.17 2.08
CA THR A 130 12.88 -16.34 2.63
C THR A 130 13.98 -16.13 1.59
N LYS A 131 13.67 -16.33 0.31
CA LYS A 131 14.57 -16.10 -0.83
C LYS A 131 14.23 -14.83 -1.62
N CYS A 132 13.23 -14.06 -1.18
CA CYS A 132 12.75 -12.90 -1.93
C CYS A 132 13.63 -11.68 -1.70
N LYS A 133 14.25 -11.16 -2.77
CA LYS A 133 15.07 -9.93 -2.73
C LYS A 133 14.29 -8.68 -2.31
N ARG A 134 12.96 -8.70 -2.48
CA ARG A 134 12.04 -7.60 -2.14
C ARG A 134 11.50 -7.71 -0.70
N PHE A 135 11.91 -8.72 0.07
CA PHE A 135 11.42 -8.93 1.43
C PHE A 135 11.52 -7.70 2.34
N PRO A 136 12.62 -6.91 2.34
CA PRO A 136 12.71 -5.69 3.15
C PRO A 136 11.65 -4.61 2.83
N LEU A 137 11.03 -4.67 1.64
CA LEU A 137 10.01 -3.70 1.21
C LEU A 137 8.61 -4.06 1.72
N CYS A 138 8.29 -5.36 1.92
CA CYS A 138 6.93 -5.79 2.29
C CYS A 138 6.84 -6.55 3.62
N ASN A 139 7.95 -7.11 4.10
CA ASN A 139 8.06 -7.96 5.27
C ASN A 139 7.09 -9.15 5.28
N GLY A 140 6.97 -9.85 4.14
CA GLY A 140 6.14 -11.05 4.01
C GLY A 140 4.73 -10.82 3.48
N GLY A 141 4.36 -9.59 3.11
CA GLY A 141 3.11 -9.29 2.39
C GLY A 141 1.85 -9.20 3.27
N CYS A 142 0.69 -9.49 2.67
CA CYS A 142 -0.62 -9.38 3.32
C CYS A 142 -1.00 -10.66 4.08
N ILE A 143 -1.02 -10.62 5.42
CA ILE A 143 -1.38 -11.77 6.27
C ILE A 143 -2.81 -12.27 6.01
N TYR A 144 -3.74 -11.39 5.63
CA TYR A 144 -5.12 -11.80 5.34
C TYR A 144 -5.17 -12.69 4.09
N LYS A 145 -4.64 -12.20 2.96
CA LYS A 145 -4.54 -12.98 1.72
C LYS A 145 -3.80 -14.30 1.95
N GLN A 146 -2.71 -14.27 2.74
CA GLN A 146 -1.99 -15.48 3.12
C GLN A 146 -2.90 -16.48 3.87
N SER A 147 -3.75 -16.03 4.79
CA SER A 147 -4.63 -16.89 5.58
C SER A 147 -5.76 -17.55 4.77
N ILE A 148 -6.10 -16.99 3.60
CA ILE A 148 -7.10 -17.53 2.67
C ILE A 148 -6.46 -18.15 1.41
N ASN A 149 -5.14 -18.38 1.43
CA ASN A 149 -4.36 -18.97 0.33
C ASN A 149 -4.41 -18.19 -1.01
N GLU A 150 -4.54 -16.86 -0.96
CA GLU A 150 -4.38 -15.98 -2.13
C GLU A 150 -2.94 -15.45 -2.27
N ASP A 151 -2.59 -14.86 -3.44
CA ASP A 151 -1.29 -14.20 -3.59
C ASP A 151 -1.20 -12.97 -2.70
N PHE A 152 -0.39 -13.10 -1.66
CA PHE A 152 -0.20 -12.10 -0.61
C PHE A 152 0.95 -11.14 -0.90
N CYS A 153 1.59 -11.22 -2.06
CA CYS A 153 2.61 -10.25 -2.46
C CYS A 153 1.96 -8.87 -2.65
N GLU A 154 2.45 -7.87 -1.92
CA GLU A 154 1.96 -6.48 -2.03
C GLU A 154 2.93 -5.58 -2.82
N ILE A 155 4.01 -6.15 -3.35
CA ILE A 155 4.97 -5.42 -4.18
C ILE A 155 4.56 -5.57 -5.65
N ASP A 156 4.13 -4.46 -6.22
CA ASP A 156 3.97 -4.29 -7.65
C ASP A 156 5.36 -4.18 -8.31
N GLU A 157 5.72 -5.20 -9.09
CA GLU A 157 7.05 -5.31 -9.70
C GLU A 157 7.27 -4.26 -10.78
N ASP A 158 6.27 -4.02 -11.62
CA ASP A 158 6.37 -3.09 -12.74
C ASP A 158 6.54 -1.66 -12.23
N LEU A 159 5.73 -1.27 -11.24
CA LEU A 159 5.86 0.06 -10.62
C LEU A 159 7.18 0.22 -9.86
N LEU A 160 7.66 -0.83 -9.19
CA LEU A 160 8.96 -0.78 -8.49
C LEU A 160 10.11 -0.61 -9.49
N LEU A 161 10.13 -1.38 -10.58
CA LEU A 161 11.15 -1.27 -11.62
C LEU A 161 11.10 0.10 -12.29
N HIS A 162 9.91 0.62 -12.59
CA HIS A 162 9.73 1.96 -13.14
C HIS A 162 10.36 3.04 -12.25
N LYS A 163 10.10 3.00 -10.95
CA LYS A 163 10.70 3.93 -9.97
C LYS A 163 12.22 3.79 -9.89
N LEU A 164 12.73 2.56 -9.90
CA LEU A 164 14.17 2.30 -9.86
C LEU A 164 14.89 2.82 -11.12
N ASN A 165 14.26 2.70 -12.29
CA ASN A 165 14.82 3.23 -13.54
C ASN A 165 14.90 4.77 -13.51
N ILE A 166 13.83 5.45 -13.07
CA ILE A 166 13.86 6.92 -12.92
C ILE A 166 15.00 7.35 -11.99
N ILE A 167 15.13 6.65 -10.85
CA ILE A 167 16.24 6.89 -9.91
C ILE A 167 17.60 6.71 -10.58
N LEU A 168 17.80 5.63 -11.34
CA LEU A 168 19.07 5.37 -12.01
C LEU A 168 19.38 6.48 -13.03
N ASP A 169 18.40 6.87 -13.83
CA ASP A 169 18.55 7.91 -14.84
C ASP A 169 18.92 9.27 -14.22
N GLU A 170 18.24 9.66 -13.14
CA GLU A 170 18.55 10.89 -12.38
C GLU A 170 20.00 10.92 -11.85
N ASN A 171 20.56 9.77 -11.48
CA ASN A 171 21.92 9.69 -10.94
C ASN A 171 22.98 9.55 -12.03
N ILE A 172 22.68 8.87 -13.15
CA ILE A 172 23.59 8.78 -14.28
C ILE A 172 23.78 10.18 -14.90
N SER A 173 22.71 10.93 -15.12
CA SER A 173 22.79 12.29 -15.65
C SER A 173 23.64 13.23 -14.79
N ARG A 174 23.63 13.06 -13.46
CA ARG A 174 24.44 13.84 -12.52
C ARG A 174 25.93 13.51 -12.49
N VAL A 175 26.34 12.34 -13.01
CA VAL A 175 27.75 11.92 -13.05
C VAL A 175 28.44 12.39 -14.35
N CYS A 176 27.66 12.82 -15.34
CA CYS A 176 28.15 13.27 -16.64
C CYS A 176 28.25 14.80 -16.79
N GLU A 177 27.92 15.56 -15.74
CA GLU A 177 28.12 17.02 -15.62
C GLU A 177 29.32 17.33 -14.71
#